data_AF-D7T5A6-F1
#
_entry.id   AF-D7T5A6-F1
#
_cell.length_a   1.000
_cell.length_b   1.000
_cell.length_c   1.000
_cell.angle_alpha   90.00
_cell.angle_beta   90.00
_cell.angle_gamma   90.00
#
_symmetry.space_group_name_H-M   'P 1'
#
loop_
_entity.id
_entity.type
_entity.pdbx_description
1 polymer ?
#
loop_
_entity_poly.entity_id
_entity_poly.type
_entity_poly.pdbx_seq_one_letter_code
_entity_poly.pdbx_strand_id
1 'polypeptide(L)' 'MTYIYFLVSCKYRCSDTQYRNACLEFCNLCCKKCLCVPSGTYGHKEECPCYNNWKTKEGGPKCP' A
#
# COMPACT_ATOMS: atom_id res chain seq x y z
N MET A 1 18.88 5.52 5.53
CA MET A 1 18.79 4.95 4.17
C MET A 1 17.44 4.29 3.88
N THR A 2 16.76 3.67 4.86
CA THR A 2 15.45 3.00 4.65
C THR A 2 14.25 3.94 4.45
N TYR A 3 14.25 5.17 5.01
CA TYR A 3 13.09 6.07 4.95
C TYR A 3 12.78 6.68 3.56
N ILE A 4 13.75 6.72 2.65
CA ILE A 4 13.56 7.33 1.31
C ILE A 4 12.90 6.32 0.35
N TYR A 5 13.27 5.04 0.41
CA TYR A 5 12.72 4.01 -0.46
C TYR A 5 11.22 3.78 -0.23
N PHE A 6 10.75 3.83 1.03
CA PHE A 6 9.34 3.59 1.35
C PHE A 6 8.38 4.68 0.85
N LEU A 7 8.87 5.92 0.68
CA LEU A 7 8.05 7.03 0.16
C LEU A 7 7.81 6.93 -1.34
N VAL A 8 8.73 6.32 -2.10
CA VAL A 8 8.64 6.24 -3.56
C VAL A 8 7.61 5.18 -3.97
N SER A 9 7.61 4.01 -3.33
CA SER A 9 6.69 2.92 -3.69
C SER A 9 5.23 3.30 -3.48
N CYS A 10 4.88 3.92 -2.36
CA CYS A 10 3.51 4.37 -2.13
C CYS A 10 3.10 5.53 -3.05
N LYS A 11 4.04 6.43 -3.41
CA LYS A 11 3.77 7.49 -4.40
C LYS A 11 3.47 6.93 -5.77
N TYR A 12 4.18 5.88 -6.19
CA TYR A 12 3.91 5.19 -7.45
C TYR A 12 2.60 4.40 -7.37
N ARG A 13 2.41 3.57 -6.34
CA ARG A 13 1.18 2.78 -6.14
C ARG A 13 -0.09 3.64 -6.19
N CYS A 14 -0.02 4.85 -5.64
CA CYS A 14 -1.13 5.80 -5.59
C CYS A 14 -1.11 6.85 -6.71
N SER A 15 -0.34 6.67 -7.80
CA SER A 15 -0.23 7.68 -8.84
C SER A 15 -1.45 7.78 -9.75
N ASP A 16 -2.21 6.69 -9.88
CA ASP A 16 -3.33 6.53 -10.83
C ASP A 16 -4.71 6.44 -10.14
N THR A 17 -4.84 7.06 -8.96
CA THR A 17 -6.11 7.13 -8.24
C THR A 17 -6.55 8.57 -8.03
N GLN A 18 -7.86 8.80 -8.12
CA GLN A 18 -8.49 10.08 -7.78
C GLN A 18 -8.42 10.38 -6.27
N TYR A 19 -8.29 9.35 -5.43
CA TYR A 19 -8.23 9.46 -3.97
C TYR A 19 -6.79 9.42 -3.44
N ARG A 20 -5.90 10.20 -4.07
CA ARG A 20 -4.45 10.13 -3.85
C ARG A 20 -4.03 10.26 -2.37
N ASN A 21 -4.60 11.20 -1.64
CA ASN A 21 -4.24 11.44 -0.23
C ASN A 21 -4.60 10.25 0.66
N ALA A 22 -5.83 9.73 0.53
CA ALA A 22 -6.27 8.56 1.29
C ALA A 22 -5.44 7.32 0.94
N CYS A 23 -5.17 7.09 -0.36
CA CYS A 23 -4.31 6.00 -0.80
C CYS A 23 -2.91 6.09 -0.18
N LEU A 24 -2.29 7.27 -0.17
CA LEU A 24 -0.97 7.46 0.43
C LEU A 24 -0.99 7.18 1.93
N GLU A 25 -2.02 7.61 2.65
CA GLU A 25 -2.15 7.36 4.09
C GLU A 25 -2.22 5.86 4.40
N PHE A 26 -3.13 5.13 3.74
CA PHE A 26 -3.28 3.69 3.94
C PHE A 26 -2.08 2.89 3.41
N CYS A 27 -1.51 3.27 2.25
CA CYS A 27 -0.31 2.63 1.73
C CYS A 27 0.85 2.77 2.71
N ASN A 28 1.08 3.98 3.26
CA ASN A 28 2.16 4.20 4.22
C ASN A 28 1.93 3.42 5.52
N LEU A 29 0.69 3.31 5.98
CA LEU A 29 0.33 2.48 7.13
C LEU A 29 0.66 0.99 6.87
N CYS A 30 0.23 0.46 5.73
CA CYS A 30 0.49 -0.91 5.31
C CYS A 30 1.97 -1.19 5.06
N CYS A 31 2.66 -0.25 4.44
CA CYS A 31 4.10 -0.30 4.20
C CYS A 31 4.89 -0.33 5.53
N LYS A 32 4.54 0.50 6.52
CA LYS A 32 5.19 0.45 7.83
C LYS A 32 4.95 -0.86 8.58
N LYS A 33 3.75 -1.45 8.42
CA LYS A 33 3.39 -2.70 9.10
C LYS A 33 4.00 -3.94 8.42
N CYS A 34 3.98 -3.97 7.10
CA CYS A 34 4.31 -5.14 6.29
C CYS A 34 5.69 -5.04 5.61
N LEU A 35 6.33 -3.87 5.64
CA LEU A 35 7.62 -3.56 5.03
C LEU A 35 7.69 -3.90 3.53
N CYS A 36 6.54 -3.91 2.85
CA CYS A 36 6.36 -4.33 1.45
C CYS A 36 5.24 -3.50 0.82
N VAL A 37 5.44 -3.10 -0.44
CA VAL A 37 4.42 -2.45 -1.30
C VAL A 37 4.43 -3.20 -2.63
N PRO A 38 3.28 -3.71 -3.11
CA PRO A 38 3.25 -4.48 -4.35
C PRO A 38 3.46 -3.60 -5.59
N SER A 39 3.91 -4.24 -6.68
CA SER A 39 4.19 -3.59 -7.96
C SER A 39 2.93 -3.02 -8.65
N GLY A 40 3.11 -2.07 -9.56
CA GLY A 40 2.00 -1.42 -10.27
C GLY A 40 1.17 -0.44 -9.43
N THR A 41 0.12 0.12 -10.03
CA THR A 41 -0.83 1.05 -9.39
C THR A 41 -2.09 0.36 -8.86
N TYR A 42 -2.33 -0.88 -9.31
CA TYR A 42 -3.47 -1.71 -8.91
C TYR A 42 -3.10 -3.20 -9.00
N GLY A 43 -3.76 -4.07 -8.23
CA GLY A 43 -3.52 -5.52 -8.27
C GLY A 43 -2.22 -5.97 -7.61
N HIS A 44 -1.71 -7.14 -7.99
CA HIS A 44 -0.42 -7.72 -7.56
C HIS A 44 -0.23 -7.88 -6.04
N LYS A 45 -1.34 -7.91 -5.28
CA LYS A 45 -1.27 -7.94 -3.81
C LYS A 45 -0.63 -9.24 -3.30
N GLU A 46 -0.67 -10.31 -4.08
CA GLU A 46 -0.02 -11.59 -3.83
C GLU A 46 1.51 -11.48 -3.66
N GLU A 47 2.16 -10.46 -4.23
CA GLU A 47 3.59 -10.20 -4.03
C GLU A 47 3.93 -9.85 -2.57
N CYS A 48 2.98 -9.24 -1.87
CA CYS A 48 3.10 -8.83 -0.47
C CYS A 48 1.97 -9.46 0.37
N PRO A 49 2.10 -10.71 0.84
CA PRO A 49 1.01 -11.42 1.55
C PRO A 49 0.45 -10.66 2.76
N CYS A 50 1.30 -10.01 3.56
CA CYS A 50 0.85 -9.17 4.69
C CYS A 50 -0.03 -7.99 4.22
N TYR A 51 0.35 -7.33 3.13
CA TYR A 51 -0.38 -6.20 2.55
C TYR A 51 -1.75 -6.66 2.00
N ASN A 52 -1.81 -7.83 1.37
CA ASN A 52 -3.04 -8.41 0.83
C ASN A 52 -4.03 -8.86 1.93
N ASN A 53 -3.48 -9.51 2.95
CA ASN A 53 -4.27 -10.15 4.00
C ASN A 53 -4.70 -9.19 5.10
N TRP A 54 -4.19 -7.95 5.11
CA TRP A 54 -4.63 -6.98 6.10
C TRP A 54 -6.02 -6.44 5.75
N LYS A 55 -7.02 -6.83 6.54
CA LYS A 55 -8.42 -6.44 6.35
C LYS A 55 -8.87 -5.40 7.39
N THR A 56 -9.93 -4.66 7.05
CA THR A 56 -10.67 -3.82 8.00
C THR A 56 -11.49 -4.72 8.94
N LYS A 57 -12.12 -4.12 9.97
CA LYS A 57 -13.01 -4.87 10.88
C LYS A 57 -14.23 -5.46 10.16
N GLU A 58 -14.62 -4.86 9.04
CA GLU A 58 -15.74 -5.28 8.18
C GLU A 58 -15.32 -6.34 7.15
N GLY A 59 -14.05 -6.77 7.14
CA GLY A 59 -13.53 -7.79 6.24
C GLY A 59 -13.05 -7.29 4.87
N GLY A 60 -13.24 -6.01 4.56
CA GLY A 60 -12.74 -5.39 3.33
C GLY A 60 -11.20 -5.24 3.30
N PRO A 61 -10.58 -5.07 2.12
CA PRO A 61 -9.14 -4.81 2.02
C PRO A 61 -8.79 -3.49 2.70
N LYS A 62 -7.82 -3.51 3.61
CA LYS A 62 -7.34 -2.29 4.29
C LYS A 62 -6.31 -1.52 3.48
N CYS A 63 -5.50 -2.24 2.72
CA CYS A 63 -4.39 -1.68 1.96
C CYS A 63 -4.77 -1.46 0.49
N PRO A 64 -4.37 -0.33 -0.12
CA PRO A 64 -4.75 0.03 -1.48
C PRO A 64 -4.20 -0.93 -2.55
#